data_AF-A0A9R1THC7-F1
#
_entry.id   AF-A0A9R1THC7-F1
#
_cell.length_a   1.000
_cell.length_b   1.000
_cell.length_c   1.000
_cell.angle_alpha   90.00
_cell.angle_beta   90.00
_cell.angle_gamma   90.00
#
_symmetry.space_group_name_H-M   'P 1'
#
loop_
_entity.id
_entity.type
_entity.pdbx_description
1 polymer ?
#
loop_
_entity_poly.entity_id
_entity_poly.type
_entity_poly.pdbx_seq_one_letter_code
_entity_poly.pdbx_strand_id
1 'polypeptide(L)'
;MTENSGVFPWWKRKHMRLDDGCNNNLNSSMSNETKNEAKWKCPGDTSIVEPEVMVDLGVSMLDDETSCESLKRSQSQGCSVSPSSLVSSRHAAMDEKENLYRGTKYEKGKLERLEQDSHVLMDDSTRISNSLDNESGYASRIKGESCDEKQLEQFNTSSSNLDFNGLDQFYLFRRKKRASIMGEDKFSKLSDEMILMILKWLPKKCLVRSMLVCKRWCQIARDEALWTRLDLGGKVLGQGTLGHILPRGVQILRLAQAELADPAFSPGSEVLSDTYTSKLQYLDLSMAVISTDGLANLLSKCRLLKKLSLEKCTLNERICRAISQNKDITVLNLTMCEGIDFQCIRHIVSLNNLNSVNMSWCSLSAKSITLLCQSLPGSITRLNISGCRKSMTDDDVKDIVANCPDLVELDLSDCTLLTINAINSFLNLHQLEHLSLSRCYGIPLSSSYAKLTQMASLRYLDIFGLMTDAGLRSFQANCNSTEINKFLFSSVARPTVGVRRTSIWALRVRD
;
A
#
# COMPACT_ATOMS: atom_id res chain seq x y z
N MET A 1 -0.89 59.74 -10.02
CA MET A 1 -2.32 59.39 -10.15
C MET A 1 -2.38 57.98 -10.72
N THR A 2 -3.09 57.09 -10.04
CA THR A 2 -3.09 55.64 -10.29
C THR A 2 -4.40 55.09 -9.75
N GLU A 3 -5.21 54.42 -10.57
CA GLU A 3 -6.44 53.77 -10.11
C GLU A 3 -6.24 52.27 -9.93
N ASN A 4 -6.90 51.72 -8.90
CA ASN A 4 -6.77 50.32 -8.49
C ASN A 4 -7.84 49.43 -9.14
N SER A 5 -7.43 48.33 -9.75
CA SER A 5 -8.28 47.15 -9.94
C SER A 5 -7.97 46.12 -8.84
N GLY A 6 -8.72 46.16 -7.74
CA GLY A 6 -8.45 45.38 -6.53
C GLY A 6 -8.68 43.87 -6.70
N VAL A 7 -7.60 43.08 -6.71
CA VAL A 7 -7.66 41.61 -6.63
C VAL A 7 -7.96 41.20 -5.19
N PHE A 8 -9.17 40.67 -4.93
CA PHE A 8 -9.54 40.14 -3.63
C PHE A 8 -8.91 38.75 -3.37
N PRO A 9 -8.21 38.54 -2.23
CA PRO A 9 -7.65 37.22 -1.89
C PRO A 9 -8.71 36.15 -1.62
N TRP A 10 -8.43 34.91 -2.03
CA TRP A 10 -9.41 33.80 -2.01
C TRP A 10 -9.62 33.14 -0.64
N TRP A 11 -8.87 33.53 0.39
CA TRP A 11 -8.88 32.91 1.73
C TRP A 11 -10.02 33.39 2.64
N LYS A 12 -11.27 33.20 2.18
CA LYS A 12 -12.48 33.23 3.05
C LYS A 12 -13.38 31.99 2.86
N ARG A 13 -12.78 30.80 2.76
CA ARG A 13 -13.49 29.55 3.05
C ARG A 13 -13.49 29.32 4.58
N LYS A 14 -14.66 29.11 5.18
CA LYS A 14 -14.76 28.65 6.57
C LYS A 14 -14.36 27.17 6.62
N HIS A 15 -13.11 26.89 6.95
CA HIS A 15 -12.67 25.52 7.25
C HIS A 15 -13.32 25.04 8.54
N MET A 16 -13.71 23.77 8.57
CA MET A 16 -14.08 23.07 9.81
C MET A 16 -12.94 22.13 10.21
N ARG A 17 -12.44 22.27 11.45
CA ARG A 17 -11.82 21.14 12.13
C ARG A 17 -12.93 20.26 12.66
N LEU A 18 -12.80 18.95 12.47
CA LEU A 18 -13.57 17.95 13.20
C LEU A 18 -12.65 17.44 14.30
N ASP A 19 -12.63 18.16 15.42
CA ASP A 19 -11.96 17.70 16.63
C ASP A 19 -12.86 16.68 17.34
N ASP A 20 -12.35 15.48 17.63
CA ASP A 20 -13.10 14.40 18.29
C ASP A 20 -13.30 14.71 19.79
N GLY A 21 -14.26 15.58 20.10
CA GLY A 21 -14.56 16.05 21.45
C GLY A 21 -16.06 16.20 21.72
N CYS A 22 -16.73 15.11 22.12
CA CYS A 22 -18.12 15.17 22.58
C CYS A 22 -18.21 15.87 23.95
N ASN A 23 -18.76 17.08 23.99
CA ASN A 23 -19.35 17.60 25.22
C ASN A 23 -20.54 18.53 24.92
N ASN A 24 -21.69 18.25 25.51
CA ASN A 24 -22.92 19.02 25.29
C ASN A 24 -22.99 20.22 26.24
N ASN A 25 -23.43 21.37 25.73
CA ASN A 25 -24.34 22.24 26.48
C ASN A 25 -25.08 23.22 25.54
N LEU A 26 -26.32 23.53 25.90
CA LEU A 26 -27.23 24.42 25.17
C LEU A 26 -27.25 25.81 25.83
N ASN A 27 -27.35 26.88 25.05
CA ASN A 27 -28.39 27.91 25.20
C ASN A 27 -28.24 29.13 24.26
N SER A 28 -29.38 29.65 23.79
CA SER A 28 -29.59 31.00 23.23
C SER A 28 -28.84 31.36 21.92
N SER A 29 -29.34 32.26 21.04
CA SER A 29 -30.64 32.95 20.95
C SER A 29 -31.01 33.16 19.47
N MET A 30 -32.28 33.49 19.17
CA MET A 30 -32.72 33.81 17.80
C MET A 30 -32.28 35.22 17.36
N SER A 31 -31.87 35.33 16.10
CA SER A 31 -31.98 36.56 15.31
C SER A 31 -32.29 36.18 13.85
N ASN A 32 -33.43 36.64 13.32
CA ASN A 32 -33.82 36.40 11.93
C ASN A 32 -33.02 37.30 10.98
N GLU A 33 -32.39 36.73 9.95
CA GLU A 33 -32.00 37.48 8.77
C GLU A 33 -32.01 36.59 7.51
N THR A 34 -32.39 37.16 6.36
CA THR A 34 -32.80 36.40 5.18
C THR A 34 -31.62 35.92 4.34
N LYS A 35 -31.52 34.59 4.11
CA LYS A 35 -30.54 34.00 3.19
C LYS A 35 -30.89 34.30 1.73
N ASN A 36 -30.12 35.17 1.09
CA ASN A 36 -30.09 35.29 -0.38
C ASN A 36 -29.40 34.07 -1.01
N GLU A 37 -29.92 33.60 -2.14
CA GLU A 37 -29.35 32.48 -2.90
C GLU A 37 -28.04 32.87 -3.62
N ALA A 38 -26.90 32.64 -2.97
CA ALA A 38 -25.59 32.77 -3.60
C ALA A 38 -25.38 31.65 -4.64
N LYS A 39 -25.75 31.90 -5.91
CA LYS A 39 -25.52 30.99 -7.05
C LYS A 39 -24.02 30.89 -7.35
N TRP A 40 -23.40 29.76 -7.00
CA TRP A 40 -22.00 29.47 -7.31
C TRP A 40 -21.81 29.35 -8.83
N LYS A 41 -20.83 30.08 -9.39
CA LYS A 41 -20.39 29.96 -10.79
C LYS A 41 -18.91 29.61 -10.84
N CYS A 42 -18.59 28.41 -11.34
CA CYS A 42 -17.24 28.06 -11.81
C CYS A 42 -17.35 27.34 -13.16
N PRO A 43 -16.53 27.68 -14.17
CA PRO A 43 -16.43 26.92 -15.40
C PRO A 43 -15.51 25.71 -15.17
N GLY A 44 -16.11 24.58 -14.76
CA GLY A 44 -15.44 23.27 -14.78
C GLY A 44 -16.08 22.43 -15.89
N ASP A 45 -15.28 22.02 -16.89
CA ASP A 45 -15.78 21.16 -17.95
C ASP A 45 -16.17 19.78 -17.37
N THR A 46 -17.28 19.21 -17.83
CA THR A 46 -17.92 18.06 -17.15
C THR A 46 -17.78 16.74 -17.88
N SER A 47 -16.56 16.40 -18.32
CA SER A 47 -16.10 15.02 -18.61
C SER A 47 -16.04 14.12 -17.35
N ILE A 48 -16.54 14.63 -16.22
CA ILE A 48 -16.19 14.23 -14.85
C ILE A 48 -17.05 13.04 -14.37
N VAL A 49 -16.79 11.84 -14.91
CA VAL A 49 -16.35 10.63 -14.18
C VAL A 49 -15.69 9.70 -15.20
N GLU A 50 -14.36 9.70 -15.26
CA GLU A 50 -13.60 8.78 -16.12
C GLU A 50 -13.64 7.35 -15.55
N PRO A 51 -14.02 6.32 -16.33
CA PRO A 51 -14.18 4.95 -15.83
C PRO A 51 -12.90 4.32 -15.26
N GLU A 52 -11.73 4.75 -15.74
CA GLU A 52 -10.42 4.21 -15.36
C GLU A 52 -10.14 4.40 -13.87
N VAL A 53 -10.38 5.61 -13.35
CA VAL A 53 -10.28 5.92 -11.91
C VAL A 53 -11.32 5.16 -11.08
N MET A 54 -12.40 4.66 -11.70
CA MET A 54 -13.34 3.76 -11.01
C MET A 54 -12.78 2.33 -10.93
N VAL A 55 -12.28 1.79 -12.04
CA VAL A 55 -11.70 0.45 -12.12
C VAL A 55 -10.54 0.30 -11.13
N ASP A 56 -9.62 1.25 -11.09
CA ASP A 56 -8.44 1.23 -10.18
C ASP A 56 -8.82 1.30 -8.70
N LEU A 57 -9.86 2.07 -8.36
CA LEU A 57 -10.45 2.11 -7.02
C LEU A 57 -11.32 0.86 -6.73
N GLY A 58 -11.34 -0.12 -7.64
CA GLY A 58 -12.01 -1.40 -7.51
C GLY A 58 -13.51 -1.36 -7.75
N VAL A 59 -13.98 -0.41 -8.58
CA VAL A 59 -15.39 -0.23 -8.95
C VAL A 59 -15.54 -0.55 -10.43
N SER A 60 -15.98 -1.77 -10.74
CA SER A 60 -16.53 -2.04 -12.07
C SER A 60 -17.97 -1.50 -12.17
N MET A 61 -18.41 -1.35 -13.41
CA MET A 61 -19.79 -1.02 -13.80
C MET A 61 -20.72 -2.26 -13.81
N LEU A 62 -20.20 -3.47 -13.57
CA LEU A 62 -20.87 -4.76 -13.80
C LEU A 62 -20.50 -5.82 -12.75
N ASP A 63 -20.60 -5.49 -11.46
CA ASP A 63 -20.51 -6.46 -10.35
C ASP A 63 -21.86 -6.57 -9.63
N ASP A 64 -22.74 -7.44 -10.12
CA ASP A 64 -23.74 -8.14 -9.29
C ASP A 64 -23.07 -9.43 -8.78
N GLU A 65 -23.09 -9.70 -7.47
CA GLU A 65 -22.21 -10.69 -6.81
C GLU A 65 -22.56 -12.18 -7.08
N THR A 66 -23.36 -12.49 -8.11
CA THR A 66 -24.01 -13.80 -8.31
C THR A 66 -23.57 -14.62 -9.54
N SER A 67 -22.39 -14.34 -10.14
CA SER A 67 -21.94 -15.06 -11.36
C SER A 67 -20.50 -15.59 -11.34
N CYS A 68 -19.81 -15.65 -10.20
CA CYS A 68 -18.40 -16.05 -10.16
C CYS A 68 -18.15 -17.57 -9.98
N GLU A 69 -19.18 -18.38 -9.66
CA GLU A 69 -19.04 -19.84 -9.52
C GLU A 69 -19.34 -20.61 -10.82
N SER A 70 -20.20 -20.08 -11.69
CA SER A 70 -20.67 -20.76 -12.92
C SER A 70 -19.57 -20.90 -13.99
N LEU A 71 -18.67 -19.92 -14.12
CA LEU A 71 -17.64 -19.88 -15.16
C LEU A 71 -16.44 -20.83 -14.94
N LYS A 72 -16.36 -21.51 -13.79
CA LYS A 72 -15.30 -22.51 -13.52
C LYS A 72 -15.70 -23.96 -13.88
N ARG A 73 -16.90 -24.19 -14.42
CA ARG A 73 -17.45 -25.54 -14.67
C ARG A 73 -17.61 -25.90 -16.15
N SER A 74 -17.14 -25.07 -17.08
CA SER A 74 -17.44 -25.17 -18.52
C SER A 74 -16.20 -25.19 -19.44
N GLN A 75 -15.09 -25.78 -19.01
CA GLN A 75 -13.94 -26.11 -19.87
C GLN A 75 -13.31 -27.48 -19.50
N SER A 76 -14.07 -28.57 -19.65
CA SER A 76 -13.57 -29.93 -19.36
C SER A 76 -14.22 -31.02 -20.23
N GLN A 77 -14.42 -30.74 -21.52
CA GLN A 77 -14.78 -31.66 -22.61
C GLN A 77 -14.67 -30.85 -23.93
N GLY A 78 -14.02 -31.30 -25.00
CA GLY A 78 -13.13 -32.46 -25.19
C GLY A 78 -13.02 -32.79 -26.68
N CYS A 79 -11.81 -32.97 -27.22
CA CYS A 79 -11.65 -33.48 -28.60
C CYS A 79 -10.29 -34.14 -28.80
N SER A 80 -10.27 -35.29 -29.48
CA SER A 80 -9.11 -36.18 -29.63
C SER A 80 -8.83 -36.50 -31.10
N VAL A 81 -7.57 -36.36 -31.53
CA VAL A 81 -7.00 -37.07 -32.69
C VAL A 81 -5.53 -37.42 -32.38
N SER A 82 -5.04 -38.53 -32.92
CA SER A 82 -3.68 -39.07 -32.74
C SER A 82 -3.10 -39.47 -34.12
N PRO A 83 -1.81 -39.86 -34.27
CA PRO A 83 -0.97 -39.24 -35.31
C PRO A 83 -0.64 -40.12 -36.52
N SER A 84 -0.02 -39.51 -37.55
CA SER A 84 0.61 -40.21 -38.67
C SER A 84 1.99 -39.63 -39.02
N SER A 85 2.95 -40.51 -39.33
CA SER A 85 4.37 -40.23 -39.62
C SER A 85 4.64 -39.82 -41.08
N LEU A 86 5.86 -39.35 -41.37
CA LEU A 86 6.84 -39.98 -42.29
C LEU A 86 8.07 -39.07 -42.59
N VAL A 87 9.28 -39.69 -42.64
CA VAL A 87 10.42 -39.44 -43.56
C VAL A 87 11.07 -38.02 -43.64
N SER A 88 12.38 -37.82 -43.90
CA SER A 88 13.67 -38.45 -43.52
C SER A 88 14.79 -37.98 -44.48
N SER A 89 15.81 -37.27 -43.98
CA SER A 89 17.19 -37.16 -44.54
C SER A 89 17.97 -36.06 -43.77
N ARG A 90 19.30 -35.90 -43.88
CA ARG A 90 20.51 -36.78 -43.74
C ARG A 90 21.71 -35.99 -44.31
N HIS A 91 22.93 -36.22 -43.79
CA HIS A 91 24.24 -35.66 -44.22
C HIS A 91 24.45 -34.16 -43.90
N ALA A 92 25.65 -33.67 -43.51
CA ALA A 92 26.95 -34.27 -43.10
C ALA A 92 27.62 -33.29 -42.08
N ALA A 93 28.40 -33.71 -41.07
CA ALA A 93 29.85 -34.04 -41.07
C ALA A 93 30.75 -32.95 -41.73
N MET A 94 31.91 -32.52 -41.19
CA MET A 94 32.78 -32.90 -40.04
C MET A 94 33.38 -31.59 -39.43
N ASP A 95 34.12 -31.48 -38.32
CA ASP A 95 34.62 -32.40 -37.26
C ASP A 95 34.71 -31.57 -35.92
N GLU A 96 35.64 -31.60 -34.94
CA GLU A 96 36.88 -32.36 -34.63
C GLU A 96 37.13 -32.45 -33.09
N LYS A 97 37.92 -33.46 -32.66
CA LYS A 97 38.86 -33.63 -31.51
C LYS A 97 38.85 -32.72 -30.25
N GLU A 98 39.23 -33.19 -29.04
CA GLU A 98 39.28 -34.54 -28.43
C GLU A 98 39.65 -34.45 -26.92
N ASN A 99 39.69 -35.60 -26.21
CA ASN A 99 40.27 -35.87 -24.88
C ASN A 99 39.49 -35.52 -23.59
N LEU A 100 39.56 -36.32 -22.51
CA LEU A 100 39.54 -37.80 -22.40
C LEU A 100 39.29 -38.25 -20.92
N TYR A 101 38.23 -39.05 -20.66
CA TYR A 101 37.94 -39.75 -19.39
C TYR A 101 37.86 -38.89 -18.09
N ARG A 102 37.36 -39.37 -16.94
CA ARG A 102 36.87 -40.69 -16.51
C ARG A 102 35.53 -40.52 -15.78
N GLY A 103 34.56 -41.39 -16.03
CA GLY A 103 33.26 -41.39 -15.33
C GLY A 103 33.00 -42.65 -14.51
N THR A 104 31.92 -42.61 -13.71
CA THR A 104 31.16 -43.78 -13.23
C THR A 104 29.65 -43.48 -13.40
N LYS A 105 28.83 -44.52 -13.45
CA LYS A 105 27.37 -44.48 -13.75
C LYS A 105 26.55 -44.97 -12.55
N TYR A 106 25.22 -44.97 -12.72
CA TYR A 106 24.18 -45.69 -11.95
C TYR A 106 23.74 -45.03 -10.63
N GLU A 107 22.45 -45.01 -10.26
CA GLU A 107 21.22 -45.18 -11.06
C GLU A 107 20.03 -44.42 -10.42
N LYS A 108 18.83 -44.50 -11.03
CA LYS A 108 17.61 -43.75 -10.67
C LYS A 108 16.52 -44.70 -10.17
N GLY A 109 16.32 -44.78 -8.85
CA GLY A 109 15.29 -45.60 -8.21
C GLY A 109 14.11 -44.80 -7.64
N LYS A 110 12.91 -45.40 -7.63
CA LYS A 110 11.73 -44.92 -6.89
C LYS A 110 11.70 -45.53 -5.48
N LEU A 111 11.03 -44.82 -4.55
CA LEU A 111 10.22 -45.23 -3.37
C LEU A 111 10.48 -44.20 -2.24
N GLU A 112 9.57 -43.89 -1.31
CA GLU A 112 8.11 -44.01 -1.22
C GLU A 112 7.64 -42.95 -0.18
N ARG A 113 6.34 -42.69 -0.02
CA ARG A 113 5.83 -41.91 1.12
C ARG A 113 5.05 -42.83 2.03
N LEU A 114 5.45 -42.91 3.30
CA LEU A 114 4.70 -43.57 4.37
C LEU A 114 4.09 -42.50 5.29
N GLU A 115 2.86 -42.76 5.71
CA GLU A 115 2.12 -42.01 6.73
C GLU A 115 2.15 -42.80 8.07
N GLN A 116 1.19 -42.53 8.97
CA GLN A 116 1.00 -43.16 10.30
C GLN A 116 2.01 -42.71 11.39
N ASP A 117 1.65 -42.59 12.66
CA ASP A 117 0.34 -42.61 13.35
C ASP A 117 0.43 -41.64 14.56
N SER A 118 -0.52 -40.74 14.83
CA SER A 118 -1.83 -40.91 15.51
C SER A 118 -1.77 -41.28 17.00
N HIS A 119 -2.57 -40.56 17.79
CA HIS A 119 -2.91 -40.86 19.19
C HIS A 119 -4.31 -40.29 19.47
N VAL A 120 -5.15 -41.04 20.19
CA VAL A 120 -6.60 -40.81 20.35
C VAL A 120 -7.01 -41.09 21.79
N LEU A 121 -7.94 -40.32 22.37
CA LEU A 121 -8.98 -40.80 23.28
C LEU A 121 -10.19 -39.83 23.33
N MET A 122 -11.38 -40.40 23.12
CA MET A 122 -12.75 -40.08 23.59
C MET A 122 -13.22 -38.60 23.67
N ASP A 123 -14.30 -38.15 23.02
CA ASP A 123 -15.69 -38.66 22.87
C ASP A 123 -16.65 -38.26 24.02
N ASP A 124 -17.67 -37.47 23.66
CA ASP A 124 -19.06 -37.65 24.07
C ASP A 124 -19.97 -37.05 22.96
N SER A 125 -21.15 -37.65 22.74
CA SER A 125 -22.00 -37.41 21.57
C SER A 125 -23.49 -37.45 21.92
N THR A 126 -24.17 -36.29 21.99
CA THR A 126 -25.64 -36.23 22.07
C THR A 126 -26.27 -35.34 21.00
N ARG A 127 -27.15 -35.95 20.18
CA ARG A 127 -28.07 -35.24 19.28
C ARG A 127 -29.37 -34.98 20.03
N ILE A 128 -29.86 -33.74 20.00
CA ILE A 128 -31.29 -33.45 20.22
C ILE A 128 -31.77 -32.56 19.08
N SER A 129 -32.77 -33.04 18.34
CA SER A 129 -33.55 -32.28 17.37
C SER A 129 -34.58 -31.42 18.09
N ASN A 130 -34.80 -30.19 17.63
CA ASN A 130 -36.11 -29.53 17.78
C ASN A 130 -36.37 -28.58 16.61
N SER A 131 -37.45 -28.85 15.89
CA SER A 131 -38.13 -27.90 15.01
C SER A 131 -38.95 -26.93 15.86
N LEU A 132 -39.01 -25.65 15.47
CA LEU A 132 -40.09 -24.76 15.89
C LEU A 132 -40.25 -23.63 14.87
N ASP A 133 -41.31 -23.71 14.08
CA ASP A 133 -41.75 -22.64 13.20
C ASP A 133 -42.31 -21.45 13.99
N ASN A 134 -42.31 -20.25 13.40
CA ASN A 134 -43.42 -19.32 13.59
C ASN A 134 -43.49 -18.29 12.47
N GLU A 135 -44.71 -17.95 12.07
CA GLU A 135 -45.01 -17.14 10.88
C GLU A 135 -45.33 -15.67 11.20
N SER A 136 -44.98 -14.78 10.27
CA SER A 136 -45.79 -13.63 9.80
C SER A 136 -45.06 -13.03 8.58
N GLY A 137 -45.69 -12.64 7.48
CA GLY A 137 -47.03 -12.07 7.32
C GLY A 137 -46.85 -10.56 7.17
N TYR A 138 -46.98 -9.94 5.99
CA TYR A 138 -47.93 -10.19 4.90
C TYR A 138 -47.30 -10.16 3.50
N ALA A 139 -47.93 -10.88 2.56
CA ALA A 139 -47.87 -10.60 1.13
C ALA A 139 -49.27 -10.20 0.63
N SER A 140 -49.35 -9.38 -0.43
CA SER A 140 -50.59 -9.15 -1.16
C SER A 140 -50.39 -9.37 -2.65
N ARG A 141 -51.44 -9.87 -3.30
CA ARG A 141 -51.43 -10.38 -4.69
C ARG A 141 -51.70 -9.24 -5.67
N ILE A 142 -51.31 -9.43 -6.93
CA ILE A 142 -52.27 -9.45 -8.03
C ILE A 142 -51.79 -10.37 -9.16
N LYS A 143 -52.77 -11.08 -9.71
CA LYS A 143 -52.76 -12.11 -10.74
C LYS A 143 -51.86 -11.83 -11.96
N GLY A 144 -51.38 -12.91 -12.58
CA GLY A 144 -51.26 -12.96 -14.05
C GLY A 144 -52.53 -13.59 -14.66
N GLU A 145 -52.90 -13.15 -15.86
CA GLU A 145 -53.94 -13.77 -16.70
C GLU A 145 -53.33 -14.08 -18.10
N SER A 146 -54.03 -14.87 -18.91
CA SER A 146 -53.44 -15.77 -19.91
C SER A 146 -53.00 -15.13 -21.23
N CYS A 147 -52.13 -15.87 -21.95
CA CYS A 147 -51.84 -15.65 -23.36
C CYS A 147 -52.97 -16.23 -24.23
N ASP A 148 -53.35 -15.54 -25.29
CA ASP A 148 -54.21 -16.05 -26.37
C ASP A 148 -53.48 -15.91 -27.71
N GLU A 149 -53.38 -17.02 -28.46
CA GLU A 149 -52.88 -17.03 -29.84
C GLU A 149 -54.02 -16.83 -30.82
N LYS A 150 -53.80 -16.02 -31.88
CA LYS A 150 -54.27 -16.24 -33.28
C LYS A 150 -54.08 -15.01 -34.17
N GLN A 151 -53.13 -15.07 -35.10
CA GLN A 151 -53.42 -15.32 -36.52
C GLN A 151 -52.13 -15.24 -37.36
N LEU A 152 -52.01 -16.19 -38.29
CA LEU A 152 -50.97 -16.27 -39.30
C LEU A 152 -51.69 -16.58 -40.61
N GLU A 153 -51.66 -15.64 -41.56
CA GLU A 153 -52.06 -15.91 -42.94
C GLU A 153 -50.91 -15.58 -43.89
N GLN A 154 -50.77 -16.38 -44.92
CA GLN A 154 -49.69 -16.33 -45.91
C GLN A 154 -50.25 -15.72 -47.20
N PHE A 155 -49.43 -14.94 -47.92
CA PHE A 155 -49.59 -14.79 -49.37
C PHE A 155 -48.24 -14.86 -50.09
N ASN A 156 -48.29 -15.32 -51.34
CA ASN A 156 -47.16 -16.00 -51.97
C ASN A 156 -46.24 -15.12 -52.83
N THR A 157 -45.05 -15.68 -53.01
CA THR A 157 -43.96 -15.33 -53.94
C THR A 157 -44.32 -14.63 -55.25
N SER A 158 -43.52 -13.63 -55.61
CA SER A 158 -43.01 -13.47 -56.98
C SER A 158 -41.62 -12.82 -56.94
N SER A 159 -40.70 -13.26 -57.81
CA SER A 159 -39.30 -12.83 -57.82
C SER A 159 -38.98 -11.84 -58.95
N SER A 160 -38.34 -10.71 -58.62
CA SER A 160 -37.64 -9.86 -59.59
C SER A 160 -36.40 -9.22 -58.93
N ASN A 161 -35.26 -9.30 -59.62
CA ASN A 161 -34.03 -8.64 -59.18
C ASN A 161 -34.15 -7.12 -59.41
N LEU A 162 -33.64 -6.31 -58.48
CA LEU A 162 -33.01 -5.03 -58.80
C LEU A 162 -32.10 -4.53 -57.67
N ASP A 163 -30.89 -4.19 -58.10
CA ASP A 163 -29.66 -3.82 -57.42
C ASP A 163 -29.65 -2.71 -56.33
N PHE A 164 -28.58 -2.78 -55.50
CA PHE A 164 -27.89 -1.68 -54.80
C PHE A 164 -28.70 -0.63 -53.99
N ASN A 165 -28.72 -0.80 -52.66
CA ASN A 165 -27.75 -0.10 -51.79
C ASN A 165 -27.82 -0.54 -50.32
N GLY A 166 -26.68 -0.93 -49.75
CA GLY A 166 -26.55 -1.22 -48.32
C GLY A 166 -26.23 0.04 -47.52
N LEU A 167 -27.14 0.44 -46.63
CA LEU A 167 -26.88 1.38 -45.54
C LEU A 167 -27.27 0.71 -44.23
N ASP A 168 -26.29 0.40 -43.38
CA ASP A 168 -26.51 -0.21 -42.08
C ASP A 168 -27.35 0.70 -41.19
N GLN A 169 -28.63 0.37 -41.04
CA GLN A 169 -29.56 1.11 -40.20
C GLN A 169 -29.32 0.72 -38.73
N PHE A 170 -28.27 1.28 -38.13
CA PHE A 170 -27.92 1.06 -36.71
C PHE A 170 -29.05 1.55 -35.78
N TYR A 171 -29.94 0.63 -35.40
CA TYR A 171 -30.98 0.87 -34.39
C TYR A 171 -30.34 1.04 -33.00
N LEU A 172 -30.04 2.30 -32.64
CA LEU A 172 -29.75 2.67 -31.27
C LEU A 172 -30.95 2.30 -30.38
N PHE A 173 -30.83 1.19 -29.64
CA PHE A 173 -31.79 0.75 -28.62
C PHE A 173 -31.82 1.73 -27.44
N ARG A 174 -32.41 2.90 -27.66
CA ARG A 174 -32.62 3.95 -26.68
C ARG A 174 -33.60 3.42 -25.63
N ARG A 175 -33.07 2.79 -24.57
CA ARG A 175 -33.84 2.27 -23.41
C ARG A 175 -35.00 3.23 -23.12
N LYS A 176 -36.24 2.77 -23.28
CA LYS A 176 -37.44 3.59 -23.02
C LYS A 176 -37.27 4.22 -21.64
N LYS A 177 -37.11 5.55 -21.61
CA LYS A 177 -36.92 6.31 -20.37
C LYS A 177 -38.17 6.04 -19.53
N ARG A 178 -38.04 5.23 -18.46
CA ARG A 178 -39.15 4.94 -17.55
C ARG A 178 -39.76 6.29 -17.16
N ALA A 179 -41.09 6.38 -17.22
CA ALA A 179 -41.80 7.61 -16.87
C ALA A 179 -41.29 8.09 -15.50
N SER A 180 -40.99 9.38 -15.40
CA SER A 180 -40.46 9.93 -14.14
C SER A 180 -41.45 9.61 -13.03
N ILE A 181 -40.97 8.94 -11.98
CA ILE A 181 -41.78 8.64 -10.81
C ILE A 181 -42.21 10.00 -10.25
N MET A 182 -43.51 10.33 -10.36
CA MET A 182 -44.02 11.58 -9.81
C MET A 182 -44.03 11.48 -8.29
N GLY A 183 -42.98 12.05 -7.70
CA GLY A 183 -42.75 12.09 -6.27
C GLY A 183 -41.75 13.19 -5.95
N GLU A 184 -41.83 13.74 -4.74
CA GLU A 184 -40.90 14.75 -4.28
C GLU A 184 -39.55 14.12 -3.91
N ASP A 185 -38.47 14.53 -4.57
CA ASP A 185 -37.11 14.18 -4.15
C ASP A 185 -36.74 14.94 -2.87
N LYS A 186 -37.07 14.33 -1.73
CA LYS A 186 -36.71 14.84 -0.39
C LYS A 186 -35.21 14.78 -0.11
N PHE A 187 -34.44 13.95 -0.81
CA PHE A 187 -32.98 13.91 -0.65
C PHE A 187 -32.33 15.16 -1.26
N SER A 188 -32.85 15.66 -2.39
CA SER A 188 -32.40 16.94 -2.98
C SER A 188 -32.50 18.14 -2.03
N LYS A 189 -33.40 18.09 -1.04
CA LYS A 189 -33.60 19.13 -0.02
C LYS A 189 -32.55 19.11 1.11
N LEU A 190 -31.76 18.05 1.26
CA LEU A 190 -30.65 18.02 2.21
C LEU A 190 -29.59 19.06 1.83
N SER A 191 -28.86 19.61 2.79
CA SER A 191 -27.72 20.49 2.51
C SER A 191 -26.46 19.68 2.14
N ASP A 192 -25.46 20.33 1.54
CA ASP A 192 -24.23 19.66 1.11
C ASP A 192 -23.48 19.03 2.30
N GLU A 193 -23.53 19.67 3.47
CA GLU A 193 -22.94 19.17 4.72
C GLU A 193 -23.66 17.91 5.23
N MET A 194 -24.99 17.85 5.10
CA MET A 194 -25.76 16.66 5.48
C MET A 194 -25.49 15.50 4.52
N ILE A 195 -25.39 15.77 3.23
CA ILE A 195 -25.00 14.76 2.24
C ILE A 195 -23.57 14.29 2.50
N LEU A 196 -22.62 15.19 2.77
CA LEU A 196 -21.24 14.83 3.14
C LEU A 196 -21.19 13.97 4.41
N MET A 197 -21.98 14.30 5.43
CA MET A 197 -22.08 13.51 6.66
C MET A 197 -22.70 12.12 6.46
N ILE A 198 -23.57 11.94 5.46
CA ILE A 198 -24.05 10.61 5.03
C ILE A 198 -22.94 9.87 4.26
N LEU A 199 -22.34 10.53 3.28
CA LEU A 199 -21.29 9.96 2.43
C LEU A 199 -20.03 9.55 3.25
N LYS A 200 -19.73 10.22 4.37
CA LYS A 200 -18.65 9.89 5.30
C LYS A 200 -18.69 8.44 5.82
N TRP A 201 -19.85 7.80 5.84
CA TRP A 201 -20.01 6.40 6.28
C TRP A 201 -19.90 5.37 5.13
N LEU A 202 -19.76 5.83 3.88
CA LEU A 202 -19.63 4.94 2.73
C LEU A 202 -18.16 4.54 2.49
N PRO A 203 -17.88 3.25 2.20
CA PRO A 203 -16.57 2.82 1.73
C PRO A 203 -16.13 3.58 0.47
N LYS A 204 -14.83 3.78 0.23
CA LYS A 204 -14.32 4.50 -0.95
C LYS A 204 -14.93 4.06 -2.29
N LYS A 205 -15.19 2.76 -2.46
CA LYS A 205 -15.90 2.21 -3.64
C LYS A 205 -17.30 2.82 -3.83
N CYS A 206 -18.06 2.93 -2.74
CA CYS A 206 -19.40 3.51 -2.75
C CYS A 206 -19.36 5.04 -2.89
N LEU A 207 -18.32 5.73 -2.40
CA LEU A 207 -18.07 7.14 -2.71
C LEU A 207 -17.84 7.38 -4.21
N VAL A 208 -17.06 6.52 -4.87
CA VAL A 208 -16.86 6.59 -6.33
C VAL A 208 -18.18 6.34 -7.07
N ARG A 209 -18.94 5.29 -6.72
CA ARG A 209 -20.27 5.04 -7.29
C ARG A 209 -21.23 6.22 -7.06
N SER A 210 -21.12 6.90 -5.92
CA SER A 210 -21.91 8.10 -5.61
C SER A 210 -21.64 9.27 -6.56
N MET A 211 -20.43 9.38 -7.15
CA MET A 211 -20.11 10.43 -8.13
C MET A 211 -20.93 10.30 -9.43
N LEU A 212 -21.43 9.10 -9.77
CA LEU A 212 -22.23 8.86 -10.97
C LEU A 212 -23.69 9.33 -10.83
N VAL A 213 -24.17 9.63 -9.62
CA VAL A 213 -25.60 9.89 -9.35
C VAL A 213 -26.07 11.21 -9.96
N CYS A 214 -25.36 12.32 -9.69
CA CYS A 214 -25.61 13.62 -10.31
C CYS A 214 -24.42 14.57 -10.11
N LYS A 215 -24.39 15.71 -10.84
CA LYS A 215 -23.31 16.71 -10.74
C LYS A 215 -23.04 17.18 -9.30
N ARG A 216 -24.10 17.36 -8.49
CA ARG A 216 -23.99 17.77 -7.08
C ARG A 216 -23.36 16.67 -6.21
N TRP A 217 -23.80 15.41 -6.36
CA TRP A 217 -23.18 14.28 -5.68
C TRP A 217 -21.71 14.08 -6.11
N CYS A 218 -21.37 14.28 -7.38
CA CYS A 218 -19.98 14.25 -7.86
C CYS A 218 -19.11 15.31 -7.18
N GLN A 219 -19.63 16.52 -6.97
CA GLN A 219 -18.92 17.57 -6.23
C GLN A 219 -18.73 17.20 -4.74
N ILE A 220 -19.79 16.80 -4.04
CA ILE A 220 -19.73 16.50 -2.60
C ILE A 220 -18.89 15.24 -2.31
N ALA A 221 -19.04 14.18 -3.11
CA ALA A 221 -18.27 12.95 -2.96
C ALA A 221 -16.77 13.11 -3.26
N ARG A 222 -16.35 14.24 -3.87
CA ARG A 222 -14.95 14.62 -4.10
C ARG A 222 -14.33 15.45 -2.97
N ASP A 223 -15.11 15.88 -1.96
CA ASP A 223 -14.61 16.72 -0.88
C ASP A 223 -13.47 16.05 -0.07
N GLU A 224 -12.45 16.84 0.28
CA GLU A 224 -11.23 16.36 0.93
C GLU A 224 -11.49 15.61 2.24
N ALA A 225 -12.54 15.99 2.99
CA ALA A 225 -12.91 15.33 4.25
C ALA A 225 -13.20 13.83 4.07
N LEU A 226 -13.62 13.41 2.87
CA LEU A 226 -13.94 12.02 2.53
C LEU A 226 -12.70 11.22 2.07
N TRP A 227 -11.59 11.88 1.73
CA TRP A 227 -10.41 11.26 1.09
C TRP A 227 -9.10 11.37 1.90
N THR A 228 -9.13 11.95 3.11
CA THR A 228 -7.98 12.11 4.01
C THR A 228 -7.14 10.83 4.22
N ARG A 229 -7.77 9.65 4.27
CA ARG A 229 -7.13 8.32 4.33
C ARG A 229 -7.53 7.43 3.16
N LEU A 230 -6.57 6.68 2.60
CA LEU A 230 -6.78 5.79 1.46
C LEU A 230 -5.80 4.59 1.45
N ASP A 231 -6.33 3.35 1.41
CA ASP A 231 -5.55 2.10 1.29
C ASP A 231 -5.76 1.47 -0.09
N LEU A 232 -4.70 1.48 -0.90
CA LEU A 232 -4.60 0.85 -2.22
C LEU A 232 -3.44 -0.17 -2.26
N GLY A 233 -3.03 -0.70 -1.10
CA GLY A 233 -2.01 -1.74 -1.07
C GLY A 233 -2.48 -3.01 -1.80
N GLY A 234 -1.60 -3.59 -2.63
CA GLY A 234 -1.95 -4.74 -3.49
C GLY A 234 -2.87 -4.40 -4.66
N LYS A 235 -2.84 -3.16 -5.17
CA LYS A 235 -3.59 -2.72 -6.36
C LYS A 235 -2.67 -2.41 -7.53
N VAL A 236 -3.13 -2.74 -8.73
CA VAL A 236 -2.63 -2.15 -9.98
C VAL A 236 -3.34 -0.80 -10.16
N LEU A 237 -2.59 0.25 -10.46
CA LEU A 237 -3.08 1.57 -10.81
C LEU A 237 -2.65 1.88 -12.25
N GLY A 238 -3.61 2.32 -13.07
CA GLY A 238 -3.40 2.80 -14.43
C GLY A 238 -2.59 4.09 -14.50
N GLN A 239 -2.22 4.46 -15.73
CA GLN A 239 -1.42 5.64 -16.01
C GLN A 239 -2.14 6.90 -15.50
N GLY A 240 -1.40 7.76 -14.81
CA GLY A 240 -1.93 9.02 -14.31
C GLY A 240 -2.91 8.95 -13.14
N THR A 241 -3.34 7.77 -12.68
CA THR A 241 -4.38 7.63 -11.64
C THR A 241 -4.05 8.36 -10.33
N LEU A 242 -2.77 8.47 -9.93
CA LEU A 242 -2.38 9.30 -8.79
C LEU A 242 -2.73 10.79 -8.99
N GLY A 243 -2.68 11.27 -10.23
CA GLY A 243 -3.08 12.62 -10.63
C GLY A 243 -4.55 12.95 -10.36
N HIS A 244 -5.42 11.93 -10.25
CA HIS A 244 -6.84 12.08 -9.90
C HIS A 244 -7.13 11.73 -8.43
N ILE A 245 -6.14 11.22 -7.69
CA ILE A 245 -6.23 10.85 -6.27
C ILE A 245 -5.68 11.97 -5.39
N LEU A 246 -4.46 12.45 -5.64
CA LEU A 246 -3.79 13.41 -4.76
C LEU A 246 -4.54 14.75 -4.58
N PRO A 247 -5.18 15.34 -5.63
CA PRO A 247 -5.95 16.58 -5.47
C PRO A 247 -7.16 16.47 -4.53
N ARG A 248 -7.59 15.25 -4.17
CA ARG A 248 -8.63 15.01 -3.14
C ARG A 248 -8.10 15.21 -1.71
N GLY A 249 -6.91 15.78 -1.54
CA GLY A 249 -6.35 16.14 -0.24
C GLY A 249 -5.96 14.96 0.65
N VAL A 250 -5.57 13.82 0.04
CA VAL A 250 -5.10 12.63 0.76
C VAL A 250 -3.90 12.96 1.64
N GLN A 251 -3.95 12.55 2.91
CA GLN A 251 -2.90 12.80 3.91
C GLN A 251 -2.20 11.50 4.34
N ILE A 252 -2.96 10.39 4.39
CA ILE A 252 -2.49 9.05 4.74
C ILE A 252 -2.76 8.13 3.55
N LEU A 253 -1.71 7.74 2.83
CA LEU A 253 -1.80 6.91 1.63
C LEU A 253 -0.95 5.64 1.79
N ARG A 254 -1.59 4.49 1.61
CA ARG A 254 -0.93 3.19 1.55
C ARG A 254 -1.02 2.61 0.14
N LEU A 255 0.15 2.33 -0.43
CA LEU A 255 0.41 1.73 -1.74
C LEU A 255 1.40 0.55 -1.59
N ALA A 256 1.55 -0.02 -0.39
CA ALA A 256 2.41 -1.17 -0.17
C ALA A 256 1.99 -2.36 -1.06
N GLN A 257 2.95 -2.93 -1.79
CA GLN A 257 2.73 -3.98 -2.80
C GLN A 257 1.77 -3.56 -3.94
N ALA A 258 1.57 -2.26 -4.18
CA ALA A 258 0.86 -1.77 -5.35
C ALA A 258 1.76 -1.73 -6.59
N GLU A 259 1.16 -1.84 -7.76
CA GLU A 259 1.82 -1.68 -9.06
C GLU A 259 1.29 -0.40 -9.71
N LEU A 260 2.18 0.50 -10.10
CA LEU A 260 1.82 1.81 -10.65
C LEU A 260 2.37 1.96 -12.06
N ALA A 261 1.48 2.05 -13.04
CA ALA A 261 1.85 2.26 -14.43
C ALA A 261 2.51 3.63 -14.64
N ASP A 262 3.52 3.67 -15.51
CA ASP A 262 4.17 4.91 -15.94
C ASP A 262 3.49 5.48 -17.20
N PRO A 263 3.24 6.81 -17.28
CA PRO A 263 3.59 7.84 -16.31
C PRO A 263 2.64 7.88 -15.10
N ALA A 264 3.21 8.12 -13.91
CA ALA A 264 2.44 8.25 -12.66
C ALA A 264 1.41 9.41 -12.66
N PHE A 265 1.59 10.40 -13.55
CA PHE A 265 0.70 11.54 -13.76
C PHE A 265 0.47 11.74 -15.28
N SER A 266 -0.78 11.82 -15.72
CA SER A 266 -1.11 12.08 -17.13
C SER A 266 -0.67 13.48 -17.56
N PRO A 267 -0.26 13.68 -18.83
CA PRO A 267 -0.04 15.01 -19.39
C PRO A 267 -1.26 15.91 -19.16
N GLY A 268 -1.02 17.15 -18.69
CA GLY A 268 -2.09 18.10 -18.35
C GLY A 268 -2.75 17.90 -16.98
N SER A 269 -2.36 16.88 -16.19
CA SER A 269 -2.82 16.73 -14.80
C SER A 269 -2.44 17.95 -13.95
N GLU A 270 -3.37 18.46 -13.14
CA GLU A 270 -3.15 19.60 -12.24
C GLU A 270 -1.97 19.38 -11.27
N VAL A 271 -1.69 18.12 -10.92
CA VAL A 271 -0.57 17.71 -10.06
C VAL A 271 0.80 18.04 -10.68
N LEU A 272 0.89 18.14 -12.02
CA LEU A 272 2.13 18.51 -12.70
C LEU A 272 2.46 20.00 -12.52
N SER A 273 1.50 20.87 -12.20
CA SER A 273 1.73 22.31 -11.97
C SER A 273 2.77 22.56 -10.87
N ASP A 274 3.66 23.53 -11.05
CA ASP A 274 4.64 23.92 -10.03
C ASP A 274 4.00 24.56 -8.78
N THR A 275 2.76 25.04 -8.92
CA THR A 275 1.97 25.55 -7.79
C THR A 275 1.34 24.42 -6.96
N TYR A 276 1.26 23.19 -7.49
CA TYR A 276 0.64 22.08 -6.79
C TYR A 276 1.57 21.49 -5.72
N THR A 277 1.07 21.42 -4.48
CA THR A 277 1.72 20.72 -3.36
C THR A 277 0.76 19.70 -2.76
N SER A 278 1.23 18.45 -2.65
CA SER A 278 0.49 17.33 -2.07
C SER A 278 0.32 17.46 -0.56
N LYS A 279 -0.86 17.09 -0.05
CA LYS A 279 -1.21 17.08 1.39
C LYS A 279 -0.72 15.82 2.13
N LEU A 280 -0.01 14.92 1.44
CA LEU A 280 0.55 13.69 2.00
C LEU A 280 1.50 13.97 3.17
N GLN A 281 1.21 13.31 4.29
CA GLN A 281 2.03 13.31 5.51
C GLN A 281 2.54 11.91 5.85
N TYR A 282 1.82 10.86 5.45
CA TYR A 282 2.13 9.47 5.74
C TYR A 282 2.00 8.67 4.44
N LEU A 283 3.12 8.18 3.90
CA LEU A 283 3.17 7.47 2.61
C LEU A 283 3.90 6.14 2.75
N ASP A 284 3.17 5.04 2.57
CA ASP A 284 3.70 3.67 2.58
C ASP A 284 3.70 3.09 1.16
N LEU A 285 4.89 3.00 0.55
CA LEU A 285 5.15 2.37 -0.75
C LEU A 285 5.97 1.07 -0.60
N SER A 286 5.94 0.42 0.57
CA SER A 286 6.75 -0.78 0.82
C SER A 286 6.47 -1.88 -0.20
N MET A 287 7.50 -2.30 -0.93
CA MET A 287 7.46 -3.28 -2.01
C MET A 287 6.58 -2.89 -3.22
N ALA A 288 6.31 -1.59 -3.43
CA ALA A 288 5.55 -1.12 -4.59
C ALA A 288 6.40 -1.17 -5.88
N VAL A 289 5.77 -1.55 -6.99
CA VAL A 289 6.35 -1.46 -8.34
C VAL A 289 6.02 -0.08 -8.91
N ILE A 290 7.03 0.78 -9.03
CA ILE A 290 6.92 2.14 -9.55
C ILE A 290 8.21 2.50 -10.30
N SER A 291 8.11 3.25 -11.39
CA SER A 291 9.27 3.78 -12.12
C SER A 291 10.07 4.76 -11.24
N THR A 292 11.38 4.88 -11.48
CA THR A 292 12.21 5.83 -10.72
C THR A 292 11.87 7.28 -11.04
N ASP A 293 11.47 7.58 -12.27
CA ASP A 293 10.94 8.89 -12.67
C ASP A 293 9.54 9.16 -12.08
N GLY A 294 8.63 8.18 -12.07
CA GLY A 294 7.32 8.30 -11.44
C GLY A 294 7.41 8.51 -9.92
N LEU A 295 8.32 7.81 -9.24
CA LEU A 295 8.60 8.01 -7.82
C LEU A 295 9.25 9.37 -7.54
N ALA A 296 10.20 9.80 -8.37
CA ALA A 296 10.78 11.15 -8.29
C ALA A 296 9.70 12.22 -8.47
N ASN A 297 8.82 12.07 -9.46
CA ASN A 297 7.72 12.99 -9.74
C ASN A 297 6.73 13.06 -8.57
N LEU A 298 6.32 11.93 -8.01
CA LEU A 298 5.43 11.85 -6.84
C LEU A 298 6.02 12.58 -5.63
N LEU A 299 7.27 12.29 -5.27
CA LEU A 299 7.92 12.93 -4.12
C LEU A 299 8.28 14.39 -4.40
N SER A 300 8.50 14.79 -5.66
CA SER A 300 8.76 16.18 -6.03
C SER A 300 7.61 17.13 -5.67
N LYS A 301 6.38 16.62 -5.59
CA LYS A 301 5.18 17.35 -5.17
C LYS A 301 4.87 17.22 -3.66
N CYS A 302 5.69 16.48 -2.90
CA CYS A 302 5.50 16.29 -1.46
C CYS A 302 6.41 17.22 -0.65
N ARG A 303 5.84 17.99 0.29
CA ARG A 303 6.58 18.87 1.23
C ARG A 303 6.24 18.65 2.71
N LEU A 304 5.23 17.83 3.00
CA LEU A 304 4.64 17.67 4.34
C LEU A 304 4.83 16.25 4.90
N LEU A 305 5.65 15.41 4.28
CA LEU A 305 5.86 14.02 4.71
C LEU A 305 6.50 13.98 6.10
N LYS A 306 5.76 13.43 7.06
CA LYS A 306 6.21 13.13 8.43
C LYS A 306 6.76 11.72 8.53
N LYS A 307 6.20 10.77 7.78
CA LYS A 307 6.65 9.37 7.73
C LYS A 307 6.58 8.80 6.31
N LEU A 308 7.65 8.15 5.88
CA LEU A 308 7.81 7.58 4.54
C LEU A 308 8.37 6.16 4.61
N SER A 309 7.83 5.26 3.80
CA SER A 309 8.43 3.95 3.52
C SER A 309 8.55 3.70 2.03
N LEU A 310 9.78 3.43 1.58
CA LEU A 310 10.14 3.05 0.21
C LEU A 310 10.81 1.67 0.18
N GLU A 311 10.55 0.83 1.19
CA GLU A 311 11.17 -0.49 1.32
C GLU A 311 11.15 -1.29 0.00
N LYS A 312 12.31 -1.79 -0.42
CA LYS A 312 12.48 -2.55 -1.66
C LYS A 312 12.12 -1.79 -2.96
N CYS A 313 12.13 -0.45 -2.95
CA CYS A 313 12.09 0.35 -4.18
C CYS A 313 13.52 0.66 -4.70
N THR A 314 13.67 0.87 -6.00
CA THR A 314 14.91 1.41 -6.58
C THR A 314 14.91 2.93 -6.44
N LEU A 315 15.99 3.49 -5.90
CA LEU A 315 16.18 4.92 -5.68
C LEU A 315 17.25 5.51 -6.61
N ASN A 316 17.34 6.84 -6.62
CA ASN A 316 18.38 7.61 -7.28
C ASN A 316 18.52 8.99 -6.59
N GLU A 317 19.50 9.79 -7.01
CA GLU A 317 19.73 11.12 -6.42
C GLU A 317 18.49 12.03 -6.51
N ARG A 318 17.75 12.02 -7.62
CA ARG A 318 16.54 12.86 -7.81
C ARG A 318 15.44 12.50 -6.80
N ILE A 319 15.25 11.22 -6.53
CA ILE A 319 14.31 10.71 -5.50
C ILE A 319 14.77 11.17 -4.10
N CYS A 320 16.03 10.94 -3.74
CA CYS A 320 16.55 11.32 -2.42
C CYS A 320 16.56 12.86 -2.20
N ARG A 321 16.82 13.63 -3.26
CA ARG A 321 16.71 15.10 -3.28
C ARG A 321 15.27 15.56 -3.02
N ALA A 322 14.28 14.86 -3.57
CA ALA A 322 12.86 15.13 -3.31
C ALA A 322 12.46 14.79 -1.86
N ILE A 323 12.93 13.65 -1.31
CA ILE A 323 12.75 13.32 0.12
C ILE A 323 13.31 14.44 0.99
N SER A 324 14.52 14.92 0.69
CA SER A 324 15.22 15.95 1.49
C SER A 324 14.52 17.32 1.58
N GLN A 325 13.46 17.56 0.79
CA GLN A 325 12.62 18.76 0.89
C GLN A 325 11.60 18.70 2.05
N ASN A 326 11.33 17.51 2.60
CA ASN A 326 10.34 17.31 3.65
C ASN A 326 11.02 17.48 5.02
N LYS A 327 11.19 18.73 5.47
CA LYS A 327 11.98 19.02 6.67
C LYS A 327 11.36 18.53 8.00
N ASP A 328 10.06 18.25 8.01
CA ASP A 328 9.35 17.70 9.17
C ASP A 328 9.29 16.16 9.18
N ILE A 329 10.09 15.47 8.35
CA ILE A 329 10.14 14.01 8.33
C ILE A 329 10.84 13.46 9.56
N THR A 330 10.15 12.57 10.27
CA THR A 330 10.58 11.97 11.54
C THR A 330 10.83 10.47 11.44
N VAL A 331 10.22 9.81 10.44
CA VAL A 331 10.38 8.36 10.22
C VAL A 331 10.65 8.08 8.75
N LEU A 332 11.74 7.36 8.48
CA LEU A 332 12.17 7.03 7.12
C LEU A 332 12.59 5.56 7.04
N ASN A 333 11.81 4.75 6.33
CA ASN A 333 12.12 3.36 6.03
C ASN A 333 12.56 3.20 4.57
N LEU A 334 13.83 2.83 4.38
CA LEU A 334 14.46 2.51 3.11
C LEU A 334 14.99 1.07 3.08
N THR A 335 14.55 0.15 3.95
CA THR A 335 15.01 -1.25 3.96
C THR A 335 15.06 -1.86 2.55
N MET A 336 16.17 -2.53 2.21
CA MET A 336 16.35 -3.21 0.91
C MET A 336 16.20 -2.30 -0.32
N CYS A 337 16.34 -0.98 -0.18
CA CYS A 337 16.39 -0.08 -1.34
C CYS A 337 17.66 -0.30 -2.17
N GLU A 338 17.50 -0.26 -3.48
CA GLU A 338 18.60 -0.32 -4.44
C GLU A 338 18.93 1.08 -4.98
N GLY A 339 20.11 1.26 -5.58
CA GLY A 339 20.50 2.53 -6.20
C GLY A 339 20.86 3.68 -5.24
N ILE A 340 20.98 3.42 -3.93
CA ILE A 340 21.45 4.42 -2.96
C ILE A 340 22.96 4.63 -3.11
N ASP A 341 23.34 5.77 -3.67
CA ASP A 341 24.74 6.18 -3.81
C ASP A 341 25.19 7.19 -2.72
N PHE A 342 26.40 7.74 -2.87
CA PHE A 342 26.94 8.73 -1.95
C PHE A 342 26.19 10.07 -1.94
N GLN A 343 25.63 10.52 -3.08
CA GLN A 343 24.84 11.76 -3.13
C GLN A 343 23.45 11.55 -2.51
N CYS A 344 22.88 10.36 -2.65
CA CYS A 344 21.67 9.95 -1.94
C CYS A 344 21.84 10.09 -0.43
N ILE A 345 22.94 9.56 0.15
CA ILE A 345 23.23 9.74 1.58
C ILE A 345 23.35 11.22 1.94
N ARG A 346 24.08 12.04 1.17
CA ARG A 346 24.18 13.50 1.41
C ARG A 346 22.82 14.21 1.45
N HIS A 347 21.85 13.74 0.67
CA HIS A 347 20.48 14.25 0.75
C HIS A 347 19.72 13.74 1.99
N ILE A 348 19.84 12.47 2.35
CA ILE A 348 19.18 11.90 3.55
C ILE A 348 19.70 12.51 4.86
N VAL A 349 21.01 12.72 5.01
CA VAL A 349 21.58 13.30 6.25
C VAL A 349 21.25 14.78 6.45
N SER A 350 20.64 15.46 5.46
CA SER A 350 20.14 16.84 5.58
C SER A 350 18.74 16.96 6.23
N LEU A 351 18.28 15.89 6.88
CA LEU A 351 16.95 15.74 7.49
C LEU A 351 17.08 15.71 9.02
N ASN A 352 17.37 16.86 9.60
CA ASN A 352 17.76 17.02 11.02
C ASN A 352 16.67 16.62 12.05
N ASN A 353 15.44 16.34 11.61
CA ASN A 353 14.31 15.94 12.46
C ASN A 353 14.04 14.43 12.46
N LEU A 354 14.87 13.62 11.79
CA LEU A 354 14.73 12.17 11.77
C LEU A 354 14.87 11.59 13.19
N ASN A 355 13.84 10.85 13.63
CA ASN A 355 13.83 10.12 14.89
C ASN A 355 14.02 8.60 14.70
N SER A 356 13.48 8.05 13.61
CA SER A 356 13.54 6.62 13.32
C SER A 356 13.93 6.36 11.88
N VAL A 357 15.09 5.73 11.69
CA VAL A 357 15.71 5.52 10.38
C VAL A 357 16.02 4.03 10.18
N ASN A 358 15.53 3.47 9.08
CA ASN A 358 15.88 2.12 8.66
C ASN A 358 16.48 2.16 7.25
N MET A 359 17.77 1.80 7.13
CA MET A 359 18.49 1.64 5.86
C MET A 359 19.14 0.24 5.77
N SER A 360 18.57 -0.73 6.47
CA SER A 360 19.06 -2.11 6.47
C SER A 360 19.10 -2.71 5.06
N TRP A 361 20.12 -3.51 4.75
CA TRP A 361 20.26 -4.29 3.51
C TRP A 361 20.37 -3.47 2.21
N CYS A 362 20.62 -2.16 2.27
CA CYS A 362 20.76 -1.28 1.10
C CYS A 362 22.13 -1.38 0.37
N SER A 363 22.97 -2.37 0.73
CA SER A 363 24.29 -2.64 0.12
C SER A 363 25.24 -1.41 0.04
N LEU A 364 25.16 -0.51 1.02
CA LEU A 364 25.88 0.76 1.04
C LEU A 364 27.41 0.57 1.06
N SER A 365 28.11 1.39 0.28
CA SER A 365 29.58 1.41 0.26
C SER A 365 30.15 1.93 1.59
N ALA A 366 31.40 1.58 1.93
CA ALA A 366 32.05 2.05 3.16
C ALA A 366 32.03 3.58 3.27
N LYS A 367 32.38 4.31 2.21
CA LYS A 367 32.30 5.79 2.17
C LYS A 367 30.88 6.33 2.44
N SER A 368 29.86 5.57 2.07
CA SER A 368 28.45 5.93 2.29
C SER A 368 28.01 5.64 3.73
N ILE A 369 28.52 4.57 4.34
CA ILE A 369 28.31 4.24 5.76
C ILE A 369 29.00 5.25 6.67
N THR A 370 30.28 5.54 6.45
CA THR A 370 31.02 6.49 7.28
C THR A 370 30.43 7.89 7.20
N LEU A 371 30.06 8.37 5.99
CA LEU A 371 29.33 9.63 5.85
C LEU A 371 27.99 9.62 6.61
N LEU A 372 27.23 8.53 6.52
CA LEU A 372 25.94 8.39 7.22
C LEU A 372 26.15 8.50 8.73
N CYS A 373 27.05 7.69 9.29
CA CYS A 373 27.33 7.62 10.73
C CYS A 373 27.86 8.95 11.30
N GLN A 374 28.75 9.62 10.56
CA GLN A 374 29.31 10.93 10.91
C GLN A 374 28.32 12.09 10.81
N SER A 375 27.19 11.89 10.13
CA SER A 375 26.19 12.94 9.85
C SER A 375 24.79 12.59 10.35
N LEU A 376 24.64 11.59 11.23
CA LEU A 376 23.35 11.29 11.83
C LEU A 376 22.94 12.45 12.77
N PRO A 377 21.69 12.96 12.69
CA PRO A 377 21.21 13.94 13.65
C PRO A 377 20.92 13.27 15.00
N GLY A 378 21.31 13.94 16.09
CA GLY A 378 21.09 13.45 17.46
C GLY A 378 19.63 13.34 17.91
N SER A 379 18.67 13.67 17.04
CA SER A 379 17.24 13.38 17.22
C SER A 379 16.87 11.90 17.01
N ILE A 380 17.78 11.09 16.44
CA ILE A 380 17.57 9.66 16.20
C ILE A 380 17.60 8.89 17.52
N THR A 381 16.45 8.28 17.86
CA THR A 381 16.36 7.32 18.97
C THR A 381 16.16 5.87 18.50
N ARG A 382 15.93 5.64 17.19
CA ARG A 382 15.82 4.29 16.62
C ARG A 382 16.52 4.16 15.28
N LEU A 383 17.56 3.33 15.20
CA LEU A 383 18.40 3.15 14.03
C LEU A 383 18.51 1.69 13.63
N ASN A 384 18.31 1.39 12.34
CA ASN A 384 18.62 0.08 11.77
C ASN A 384 19.43 0.26 10.49
N ILE A 385 20.68 -0.22 10.51
CA ILE A 385 21.60 -0.25 9.35
C ILE A 385 22.23 -1.64 9.21
N SER A 386 21.50 -2.69 9.61
CA SER A 386 21.90 -4.09 9.48
C SER A 386 22.18 -4.50 8.02
N GLY A 387 22.98 -5.55 7.84
CA GLY A 387 23.38 -6.06 6.53
C GLY A 387 24.66 -5.45 5.94
N CYS A 388 25.31 -4.49 6.61
CA CYS A 388 26.52 -3.80 6.14
C CYS A 388 27.82 -4.61 6.30
N ARG A 389 27.74 -5.90 5.92
CA ARG A 389 28.73 -7.00 6.10
C ARG A 389 30.18 -6.65 5.78
N LYS A 390 30.42 -5.77 4.81
CA LYS A 390 31.76 -5.43 4.29
C LYS A 390 32.09 -3.93 4.38
N SER A 391 31.23 -3.13 4.99
CA SER A 391 31.28 -1.66 4.89
C SER A 391 31.14 -0.91 6.22
N MET A 392 30.73 -1.57 7.31
CA MET A 392 30.63 -0.96 8.63
C MET A 392 31.68 -1.51 9.60
N THR A 393 32.31 -0.63 10.37
CA THR A 393 33.45 -0.89 11.25
C THR A 393 33.21 -0.40 12.69
N ASP A 394 34.14 -0.72 13.60
CA ASP A 394 34.12 -0.24 14.99
C ASP A 394 34.20 1.30 15.10
N ASP A 395 34.76 2.00 14.10
CA ASP A 395 34.85 3.47 14.08
C ASP A 395 33.52 4.10 13.66
N ASP A 396 32.82 3.53 12.67
CA ASP A 396 31.46 3.96 12.31
C ASP A 396 30.50 3.81 13.52
N VAL A 397 30.72 2.82 14.39
CA VAL A 397 29.99 2.67 15.66
C VAL A 397 30.30 3.81 16.65
N LYS A 398 31.55 4.26 16.75
CA LYS A 398 31.89 5.41 17.61
C LYS A 398 31.20 6.68 17.13
N ASP A 399 31.17 6.90 15.81
CA ASP A 399 30.50 8.06 15.21
C ASP A 399 28.99 8.03 15.46
N ILE A 400 28.33 6.87 15.38
CA ILE A 400 26.92 6.70 15.80
C ILE A 400 26.71 7.03 17.28
N VAL A 401 27.55 6.50 18.17
CA VAL A 401 27.41 6.70 19.63
C VAL A 401 27.66 8.15 20.03
N ALA A 402 28.61 8.83 19.36
CA ALA A 402 28.91 10.24 19.61
C ALA A 402 27.81 11.19 19.10
N ASN A 403 27.22 10.88 17.94
CA ASN A 403 26.17 11.71 17.32
C ASN A 403 24.76 11.45 17.89
N CYS A 404 24.47 10.22 18.32
CA CYS A 404 23.13 9.79 18.77
C CYS A 404 23.18 9.15 20.18
N PRO A 405 23.48 9.93 21.25
CA PRO A 405 23.56 9.39 22.62
C PRO A 405 22.21 8.87 23.16
N ASP A 406 21.10 9.39 22.65
CA ASP A 406 19.73 9.07 23.08
C ASP A 406 19.11 7.88 22.30
N LEU A 407 19.95 6.98 21.77
CA LEU A 407 19.50 5.75 21.10
C LEU A 407 18.79 4.79 22.07
N VAL A 408 17.64 4.27 21.62
CA VAL A 408 16.74 3.36 22.34
C VAL A 408 16.63 2.00 21.62
N GLU A 409 16.54 1.98 20.29
CA GLU A 409 16.56 0.75 19.45
C GLU A 409 17.71 0.85 18.43
N LEU A 410 18.66 -0.08 18.46
CA LEU A 410 19.80 -0.12 17.54
C LEU A 410 19.96 -1.53 16.95
N ASP A 411 19.82 -1.66 15.62
CA ASP A 411 20.03 -2.92 14.89
C ASP A 411 21.20 -2.81 13.90
N LEU A 412 22.28 -3.51 14.24
CA LEU A 412 23.52 -3.65 13.46
C LEU A 412 23.76 -5.12 13.06
N SER A 413 22.71 -5.93 12.97
CA SER A 413 22.81 -7.34 12.56
C SER A 413 23.57 -7.50 11.25
N ASP A 414 24.29 -8.61 11.08
CA ASP A 414 25.12 -8.89 9.90
C ASP A 414 26.26 -7.89 9.64
N CYS A 415 26.57 -6.94 10.52
CA CYS A 415 27.77 -6.11 10.39
C CYS A 415 29.02 -6.94 10.80
N THR A 416 29.44 -7.85 9.91
CA THR A 416 30.41 -8.92 10.20
C THR A 416 31.86 -8.46 10.45
N LEU A 417 32.18 -7.18 10.26
CA LEU A 417 33.48 -6.60 10.60
C LEU A 417 33.53 -5.97 12.00
N LEU A 418 32.40 -5.87 12.72
CA LEU A 418 32.39 -5.37 14.10
C LEU A 418 33.11 -6.33 15.05
N THR A 419 33.86 -5.78 15.99
CA THR A 419 34.66 -6.53 16.97
C THR A 419 34.25 -6.21 18.41
N ILE A 420 35.02 -6.70 19.38
CA ILE A 420 34.84 -6.36 20.80
C ILE A 420 34.98 -4.85 21.09
N ASN A 421 35.57 -4.04 20.20
CA ASN A 421 35.63 -2.60 20.41
C ASN A 421 34.25 -1.93 20.29
N ALA A 422 33.39 -2.36 19.35
CA ALA A 422 32.02 -1.88 19.21
C ALA A 422 31.22 -2.04 20.52
N ILE A 423 31.43 -3.17 21.21
CA ILE A 423 30.81 -3.46 22.51
C ILE A 423 31.17 -2.41 23.55
N ASN A 424 32.43 -1.96 23.61
CA ASN A 424 32.83 -0.90 24.53
C ASN A 424 32.21 0.45 24.17
N SER A 425 31.90 0.70 22.89
CA SER A 425 31.15 1.90 22.45
C SER A 425 29.69 1.84 22.88
N PHE A 426 28.99 0.71 22.72
CA PHE A 426 27.57 0.58 23.08
C PHE A 426 27.28 0.80 24.57
N LEU A 427 28.24 0.49 25.47
CA LEU A 427 28.09 0.70 26.92
C LEU A 427 27.85 2.18 27.32
N ASN A 428 28.15 3.14 26.42
CA ASN A 428 27.91 4.56 26.65
C ASN A 428 26.47 5.01 26.29
N LEU A 429 25.68 4.16 25.63
CA LEU A 429 24.28 4.47 25.26
C LEU A 429 23.34 4.20 26.44
N HIS A 430 23.27 5.15 27.37
CA HIS A 430 22.53 5.00 28.64
C HIS A 430 21.00 4.92 28.49
N GLN A 431 20.45 5.21 27.31
CA GLN A 431 19.02 5.06 26.99
C GLN A 431 18.69 3.79 26.18
N LEU A 432 19.69 2.95 25.85
CA LEU A 432 19.52 1.82 24.94
C LEU A 432 18.70 0.70 25.58
N GLU A 433 17.47 0.50 25.11
CA GLU A 433 16.58 -0.57 25.55
C GLU A 433 16.68 -1.83 24.69
N HIS A 434 16.98 -1.70 23.40
CA HIS A 434 17.01 -2.81 22.44
C HIS A 434 18.23 -2.72 21.52
N LEU A 435 19.06 -3.76 21.55
CA LEU A 435 20.24 -3.91 20.69
C LEU A 435 20.16 -5.23 19.91
N SER A 436 20.35 -5.19 18.59
CA SER A 436 20.58 -6.41 17.78
C SER A 436 21.98 -6.41 17.16
N LEU A 437 22.70 -7.49 17.44
CA LEU A 437 24.03 -7.82 16.91
C LEU A 437 24.03 -9.22 16.29
N SER A 438 22.85 -9.69 15.86
CA SER A 438 22.65 -11.00 15.25
C SER A 438 23.61 -11.22 14.08
N ARG A 439 24.29 -12.36 14.05
CA ARG A 439 25.29 -12.72 13.02
C ARG A 439 26.52 -11.78 12.92
N CYS A 440 26.83 -10.96 13.94
CA CYS A 440 28.10 -10.22 14.04
C CYS A 440 29.27 -11.13 14.46
N TYR A 441 29.73 -12.00 13.54
CA TYR A 441 30.72 -13.06 13.82
C TYR A 441 32.11 -12.58 14.28
N GLY A 442 32.47 -11.30 14.09
CA GLY A 442 33.73 -10.72 14.56
C GLY A 442 33.78 -10.43 16.07
N ILE A 443 32.66 -10.54 16.78
CA ILE A 443 32.54 -10.26 18.22
C ILE A 443 32.67 -11.57 19.03
N PRO A 444 33.66 -11.72 19.92
CA PRO A 444 33.86 -12.93 20.72
C PRO A 444 32.66 -13.26 21.63
N LEU A 445 32.23 -14.52 21.61
CA LEU A 445 30.88 -14.93 22.05
C LEU A 445 30.61 -14.88 23.56
N SER A 446 31.60 -15.15 24.41
CA SER A 446 31.36 -15.48 25.83
C SER A 446 31.40 -14.27 26.77
N SER A 447 32.47 -13.48 26.74
CA SER A 447 32.67 -12.35 27.67
C SER A 447 32.10 -11.02 27.16
N SER A 448 31.96 -10.83 25.84
CA SER A 448 31.57 -9.54 25.26
C SER A 448 30.10 -9.23 25.50
N TYR A 449 29.20 -10.15 25.14
CA TYR A 449 27.76 -9.97 25.29
C TYR A 449 27.31 -9.93 26.76
N ALA A 450 28.04 -10.61 27.65
CA ALA A 450 27.81 -10.57 29.09
C ALA A 450 28.04 -9.19 29.73
N LYS A 451 28.74 -8.26 29.06
CA LYS A 451 28.83 -6.84 29.48
C LYS A 451 27.56 -6.06 29.11
N LEU A 452 26.97 -6.34 27.95
CA LEU A 452 25.77 -5.64 27.48
C LEU A 452 24.57 -5.96 28.38
N THR A 453 24.43 -7.21 28.83
CA THR A 453 23.37 -7.66 29.75
C THR A 453 23.52 -7.15 31.19
N GLN A 454 24.54 -6.33 31.46
CA GLN A 454 24.73 -5.57 32.70
C GLN A 454 24.33 -4.09 32.56
N MET A 455 24.01 -3.62 31.34
CA MET A 455 23.49 -2.26 31.13
C MET A 455 22.09 -2.14 31.75
N ALA A 456 21.91 -1.22 32.70
CA ALA A 456 20.65 -1.04 33.41
C ALA A 456 19.46 -0.63 32.53
N SER A 457 19.71 -0.11 31.32
CA SER A 457 18.69 0.24 30.32
C SER A 457 18.25 -0.96 29.46
N LEU A 458 19.11 -1.97 29.27
CA LEU A 458 18.98 -2.92 28.16
C LEU A 458 17.97 -4.02 28.48
N ARG A 459 16.80 -3.94 27.84
CA ARG A 459 15.68 -4.88 27.95
C ARG A 459 15.77 -6.03 26.96
N TYR A 460 16.32 -5.77 25.77
CA TYR A 460 16.33 -6.73 24.66
C TYR A 460 17.70 -6.81 23.98
N LEU A 461 18.22 -8.03 23.84
CA LEU A 461 19.48 -8.30 23.13
C LEU A 461 19.29 -9.46 22.14
N ASP A 462 19.24 -9.14 20.84
CA ASP A 462 19.09 -10.13 19.77
C ASP A 462 20.46 -10.46 19.15
N ILE A 463 20.89 -11.71 19.34
CA ILE A 463 22.20 -12.28 19.00
C ILE A 463 22.03 -13.62 18.26
N PHE A 464 21.05 -13.67 17.35
CA PHE A 464 20.70 -14.85 16.57
C PHE A 464 21.88 -15.35 15.72
N GLY A 465 22.02 -16.67 15.61
CA GLY A 465 23.02 -17.33 14.76
C GLY A 465 24.46 -17.29 15.27
N LEU A 466 24.71 -16.78 16.49
CA LEU A 466 26.05 -16.66 17.07
C LEU A 466 26.45 -17.79 18.03
N MET A 467 25.48 -18.52 18.59
CA MET A 467 25.72 -19.59 19.57
C MET A 467 24.74 -20.75 19.38
N THR A 468 25.09 -21.94 19.88
CA THR A 468 24.20 -23.11 19.89
C THR A 468 23.11 -22.96 20.93
N ASP A 469 21.98 -23.67 20.79
CA ASP A 469 20.86 -23.59 21.73
C ASP A 469 21.25 -23.94 23.18
N ALA A 470 22.23 -24.84 23.35
CA ALA A 470 22.80 -25.17 24.65
C ALA A 470 23.61 -24.01 25.24
N GLY A 471 24.42 -23.33 24.41
CA GLY A 471 25.12 -22.10 24.80
C GLY A 471 24.15 -20.97 25.12
N LEU A 472 23.08 -20.81 24.33
CA LEU A 472 22.05 -19.79 24.51
C LEU A 472 21.30 -19.97 25.83
N ARG A 473 20.87 -21.18 26.18
CA ARG A 473 20.21 -21.46 27.48
C ARG A 473 21.15 -21.15 28.66
N SER A 474 22.42 -21.54 28.56
CA SER A 474 23.43 -21.23 29.59
C SER A 474 23.76 -19.73 29.67
N PHE A 475 23.69 -18.99 28.57
CA PHE A 475 23.85 -17.54 28.55
C PHE A 475 22.63 -16.84 29.17
N GLN A 476 21.42 -17.22 28.75
CA GLN A 476 20.15 -16.72 29.29
C GLN A 476 20.04 -16.94 30.82
N ALA A 477 20.48 -18.08 31.34
CA ALA A 477 20.51 -18.35 32.78
C ALA A 477 21.45 -17.41 33.59
N ASN A 478 22.37 -16.72 32.92
CA ASN A 478 23.28 -15.73 33.49
C ASN A 478 22.91 -14.28 33.10
N CYS A 479 21.76 -14.06 32.45
CA CYS A 479 21.24 -12.73 32.13
C CYS A 479 20.27 -12.26 33.22
N ASN A 480 20.42 -11.02 33.69
CA ASN A 480 19.62 -10.50 34.81
C ASN A 480 18.16 -10.20 34.40
N SER A 481 17.97 -9.16 33.59
CA SER A 481 16.66 -8.65 33.16
C SER A 481 16.54 -8.46 31.64
N THR A 482 17.63 -8.66 30.90
CA THR A 482 17.65 -8.54 29.44
C THR A 482 17.12 -9.83 28.83
N GLU A 483 16.01 -9.75 28.09
CA GLU A 483 15.48 -10.87 27.31
C GLU A 483 16.31 -11.06 26.04
N ILE A 484 16.81 -12.29 25.83
CA ILE A 484 17.74 -12.62 24.74
C ILE A 484 17.00 -13.33 23.60
N ASN A 485 17.24 -12.92 22.35
CA ASN A 485 16.66 -13.51 21.14
C ASN A 485 15.11 -13.50 21.13
N LYS A 486 14.52 -12.34 21.48
CA LYS A 486 13.06 -12.16 21.55
C LYS A 486 12.45 -11.74 20.21
N PHE A 487 13.15 -10.93 19.42
CA PHE A 487 12.58 -10.31 18.23
C PHE A 487 13.33 -10.69 16.94
N LEU A 488 12.77 -11.64 16.20
CA LEU A 488 13.31 -12.07 14.90
C LEU A 488 13.23 -10.98 13.81
N PHE A 489 12.40 -9.94 14.01
CA PHE A 489 12.17 -8.86 13.05
C PHE A 489 12.23 -7.49 13.74
N SER A 490 13.10 -6.60 13.24
CA SER A 490 13.22 -5.23 13.73
C SER A 490 11.96 -4.39 13.45
N SER A 491 11.58 -3.54 14.41
CA SER A 491 10.41 -2.65 14.30
C SER A 491 10.74 -1.29 13.67
N VAL A 492 12.03 -0.89 13.68
CA VAL A 492 12.51 0.44 13.28
C VAL A 492 11.91 0.90 11.96
N ALA A 493 11.27 2.07 12.02
CA ALA A 493 10.59 2.81 10.95
C ALA A 493 9.44 2.10 10.19
N ARG A 494 9.10 0.83 10.51
CA ARG A 494 8.14 0.03 9.73
C ARG A 494 6.71 0.63 9.75
N PRO A 495 6.01 0.69 8.59
CA PRO A 495 4.61 1.14 8.53
C PRO A 495 3.65 0.25 9.32
N THR A 496 3.70 -1.06 9.08
CA THR A 496 2.86 -2.05 9.79
C THR A 496 3.72 -2.87 10.75
N VAL A 497 3.32 -2.94 12.02
CA VAL A 497 3.92 -3.82 13.02
C VAL A 497 2.87 -4.80 13.56
N GLY A 498 3.25 -6.07 13.70
CA GLY A 498 2.35 -7.16 14.10
C GLY A 498 1.21 -7.42 13.10
N VAL A 499 0.11 -8.00 13.60
CA VAL A 499 -0.98 -8.55 12.76
C VAL A 499 -1.90 -7.46 12.16
N ARG A 500 -1.82 -6.19 12.62
CA ARG A 500 -2.78 -5.12 12.28
C ARG A 500 -2.54 -4.49 10.89
N ARG A 501 -2.78 -5.26 9.82
CA ARG A 501 -2.64 -4.84 8.39
C ARG A 501 -3.61 -3.74 7.89
N THR A 502 -4.28 -3.00 8.78
CA THR A 502 -5.30 -1.98 8.46
C THR A 502 -4.84 -0.55 8.75
N SER A 503 -3.65 -0.37 9.34
CA SER A 503 -3.12 0.90 9.84
C SER A 503 -1.64 1.05 9.48
N ILE A 504 -1.16 2.27 9.20
CA ILE A 504 0.27 2.58 9.03
C ILE A 504 0.75 3.54 10.11
N TRP A 505 1.85 3.21 10.79
CA TRP A 505 2.37 3.89 11.97
C TRP A 505 1.29 4.21 13.02
N ALA A 506 0.43 3.22 13.29
CA ALA A 506 -0.78 3.28 14.14
C ALA A 506 -1.96 4.14 13.63
N LEU A 507 -1.86 4.77 12.46
CA LEU A 507 -2.97 5.52 11.84
C LEU A 507 -3.83 4.59 10.97
N ARG A 508 -5.13 4.48 11.27
CA ARG A 508 -6.11 3.71 10.49
C ARG A 508 -6.18 4.23 9.06
N VAL A 509 -5.96 3.37 8.06
CA VAL A 509 -5.99 3.75 6.63
C VAL A 509 -7.29 3.32 5.94
N ARG A 510 -7.85 2.18 6.33
CA ARG A 510 -9.15 1.70 5.84
C ARG A 510 -10.30 2.48 6.48
N ASP A 511 -11.40 2.63 5.75
CA ASP A 511 -12.65 3.21 6.26
C ASP A 511 -13.08 2.56 7.57
#